data_AF-A0A9P6GKB9-F1
#
_entry.id   AF-A0A9P6GKB9-F1
#
_cell.length_a   1.000
_cell.length_b   1.000
_cell.length_c   1.000
_cell.angle_alpha   90.00
_cell.angle_beta   90.00
_cell.angle_gamma   90.00
#
_symmetry.space_group_name_H-M   'P 1'
#
loop_
_entity.id
_entity.type
_entity.pdbx_description
1 polymer ?
#
loop_
_entity_poly.entity_id
_entity_poly.type
_entity_poly.pdbx_seq_one_letter_code
_entity_poly.pdbx_strand_id
1 'polypeptide(L)'
;MYKLLLLIAMSTRLAALVSAASLGVVHCNSTTHRNSHDARSLNGVASSPRTTRPYGKNFEEPGIWHTAIWNRVLAIHVQDVRGAARSTLGFYDGGDPGNHRLISGHEAPNQLAILVAHELGHVFGLAHEHQRSDRDQHITFACDLLYGYTSAMNQAQAENPHIPTQQLGHRLCNDFGFAKRFEFIGSSYLHWPSSQGQLTGYDVYSIMHYDSQSASNDDCRALAPHRLPMSYRTGTFIHKNRVPSVNDVYAIRNMHPC
;
A
#
# COMPACT_ATOMS: atom_id res chain seq x y z
N MET A 1 -11.20 2.04 -28.34
CA MET A 1 -10.45 1.82 -27.09
C MET A 1 -9.62 3.05 -26.80
N TYR A 2 -10.05 3.89 -25.86
CA TYR A 2 -9.33 5.13 -25.50
C TYR A 2 -8.27 4.81 -24.44
N LYS A 3 -6.99 4.99 -24.78
CA LYS A 3 -5.88 4.98 -23.81
C LYS A 3 -5.71 6.40 -23.26
N LEU A 4 -6.13 6.61 -22.01
CA LEU A 4 -5.92 7.88 -21.30
C LEU A 4 -4.50 7.88 -20.71
N LEU A 5 -3.64 8.74 -21.26
CA LEU A 5 -2.33 9.05 -20.71
C LEU A 5 -2.53 10.05 -19.56
N LEU A 6 -2.43 9.61 -18.30
CA LEU A 6 -2.40 10.53 -17.16
C LEU A 6 -0.94 10.85 -16.82
N LEU A 7 -0.36 11.82 -17.54
CA LEU A 7 0.75 12.58 -16.99
C LEU A 7 0.14 13.50 -15.92
N ILE A 8 0.40 13.22 -14.66
CA ILE A 8 0.05 14.15 -13.58
C ILE A 8 1.00 15.35 -13.70
N ALA A 9 0.66 16.31 -14.57
CA ALA A 9 0.97 17.69 -14.29
C ALA A 9 0.00 18.09 -13.15
N MET A 10 0.53 18.23 -11.94
CA MET A 10 -0.23 18.80 -10.82
C MET A 10 -0.63 20.23 -11.19
N SER A 11 -1.81 20.36 -11.79
CA SER A 11 -2.47 21.62 -12.10
C SER A 11 -2.95 22.26 -10.79
N THR A 12 -2.85 23.58 -10.75
CA THR A 12 -2.89 24.53 -9.63
C THR A 12 -4.15 24.54 -8.75
N ARG A 13 -5.03 23.53 -8.83
CA ARG A 13 -6.29 23.49 -8.08
C ARG A 13 -6.25 22.72 -6.75
N LEU A 14 -5.15 22.02 -6.43
CA LEU A 14 -4.95 21.49 -5.07
C LEU A 14 -4.54 22.57 -4.05
N ALA A 15 -4.15 23.76 -4.50
CA ALA A 15 -3.78 24.88 -3.63
C ALA A 15 -4.98 25.55 -2.93
N ALA A 16 -6.21 25.32 -3.39
CA ALA A 16 -7.39 26.02 -2.89
C ALA A 16 -8.09 25.35 -1.68
N LEU A 17 -7.65 24.15 -1.25
CA LEU A 17 -8.23 23.44 -0.10
C LEU A 17 -7.33 23.40 1.14
N VAL A 18 -6.20 24.11 1.12
CA VAL A 18 -5.27 24.23 2.27
C VAL A 18 -5.16 25.68 2.79
N SER A 19 -5.92 26.63 2.23
CA SER A 19 -5.81 28.07 2.59
C SER A 19 -6.57 28.47 3.87
N ALA A 20 -6.60 27.63 4.89
CA ALA A 20 -7.08 28.00 6.22
C ALA A 20 -6.39 27.22 7.35
N ALA A 21 -5.08 27.01 7.25
CA ALA A 21 -4.22 26.78 8.41
C ALA A 21 -2.85 27.36 8.12
N SER A 22 -2.51 28.45 8.80
CA SER A 22 -1.19 29.07 8.72
C SER A 22 -0.14 28.13 9.30
N LEU A 23 0.42 27.27 8.46
CA LEU A 23 1.68 26.57 8.72
C LEU A 23 2.66 26.97 7.62
N GLY A 24 3.81 27.48 8.04
CA GLY A 24 4.83 28.08 7.18
C GLY A 24 5.16 27.19 5.99
N VAL A 25 5.09 27.80 4.80
CA VAL A 25 5.57 27.20 3.56
C VAL A 25 7.08 27.05 3.66
N VAL A 26 7.57 25.86 3.98
CA VAL A 26 8.99 25.52 3.83
C VAL A 26 9.25 25.29 2.35
N HIS A 27 10.02 26.18 1.73
CA HIS A 27 10.57 25.97 0.39
C HIS A 27 11.63 24.88 0.47
N CYS A 28 11.35 23.71 -0.08
CA CYS A 28 12.40 22.76 -0.41
C CYS A 28 13.13 23.30 -1.64
N ASN A 29 14.35 23.83 -1.45
CA ASN A 29 15.23 24.15 -2.56
C ASN A 29 15.65 22.84 -3.22
N SER A 30 15.03 22.50 -4.36
CA SER A 30 15.63 21.51 -5.23
C SER A 30 16.96 22.08 -5.73
N THR A 31 18.08 21.52 -5.27
CA THR A 31 19.36 21.69 -5.96
C THR A 31 19.18 21.11 -7.35
N THR A 32 18.93 21.99 -8.31
CA THR A 32 19.01 21.68 -9.73
C THR A 32 20.43 21.18 -10.00
N HIS A 33 20.58 19.87 -10.20
CA HIS A 33 21.75 19.32 -10.85
C HIS A 33 21.80 19.91 -12.26
N ARG A 34 22.58 20.98 -12.45
CA ARG A 34 22.92 21.50 -13.78
C ARG A 34 23.76 20.43 -14.47
N ASN A 35 23.13 19.65 -15.35
CA ASN A 35 23.85 18.93 -16.39
C ASN A 35 24.32 19.97 -17.41
N SER A 36 25.58 20.37 -17.31
CA SER A 36 26.31 21.01 -18.41
C SER A 36 26.69 19.93 -19.42
N HIS A 37 25.84 19.72 -20.43
CA HIS A 37 26.24 19.02 -21.65
C HIS A 37 26.05 19.94 -22.85
N ASP A 38 27.13 20.02 -23.63
CA ASP A 38 27.32 20.81 -24.84
C ASP A 38 26.14 20.77 -25.81
N ALA A 39 25.58 21.95 -26.09
CA ALA A 39 24.75 22.18 -27.25
C ALA A 39 25.64 22.29 -28.51
N ARG A 40 26.06 21.14 -29.07
CA ARG A 40 26.50 21.11 -30.47
C ARG A 40 25.28 21.09 -31.37
N SER A 41 25.18 22.13 -32.19
CA SER A 41 24.26 22.27 -33.31
C SER A 41 24.29 21.04 -34.21
N LEU A 42 23.14 20.38 -34.35
CA LEU A 42 22.87 19.39 -35.39
C LEU A 42 21.78 19.96 -36.31
N ASN A 43 22.20 20.80 -37.26
CA ASN A 43 21.43 21.06 -38.46
C ASN A 43 21.62 19.87 -39.41
N GLY A 44 20.53 19.20 -39.77
CA GLY A 44 20.47 18.30 -40.92
C GLY A 44 20.42 16.81 -40.59
N VAL A 45 19.29 16.33 -40.08
CA VAL A 45 18.87 14.93 -40.30
C VAL A 45 17.38 14.92 -40.62
N ALA A 46 17.07 14.25 -41.73
CA ALA A 46 15.74 14.10 -42.30
C ALA A 46 14.72 13.58 -41.27
N SER A 47 13.49 14.08 -41.39
CA SER A 47 12.32 13.70 -40.61
C SER A 47 12.01 12.20 -40.77
N SER A 48 12.59 11.39 -39.88
CA SER A 48 12.10 10.04 -39.60
C SER A 48 10.73 10.15 -38.91
N PRO A 49 9.74 9.30 -39.25
CA PRO A 49 8.42 9.39 -38.64
C PRO A 49 8.56 9.18 -37.14
N ARG A 50 8.18 10.21 -36.34
CA ARG A 50 8.03 10.06 -34.90
C ARG A 50 6.87 9.09 -34.65
N THR A 51 7.18 7.80 -34.59
CA THR A 51 6.37 6.85 -33.86
C THR A 51 6.52 7.21 -32.39
N THR A 52 5.70 8.13 -31.89
CA THR A 52 5.48 8.29 -30.46
C THR A 52 4.84 6.99 -29.96
N ARG A 53 5.66 5.98 -29.69
CA ARG A 53 5.20 4.79 -28.98
C ARG A 53 4.79 5.28 -27.59
N PRO A 54 3.50 5.25 -27.22
CA PRO A 54 3.11 5.64 -25.88
C PRO A 54 3.81 4.70 -24.90
N TYR A 55 4.53 5.28 -23.93
CA TYR A 55 5.12 4.56 -22.82
C TYR A 55 3.99 4.08 -21.89
N GLY A 56 3.26 3.04 -22.30
CA GLY A 56 2.14 2.48 -21.56
C GLY A 56 2.12 0.96 -21.72
N LYS A 57 2.39 0.26 -20.61
CA LYS A 57 2.47 -1.20 -20.52
C LYS A 57 1.07 -1.82 -20.34
N ASN A 58 0.84 -3.00 -20.94
CA ASN A 58 -0.29 -3.88 -20.66
C ASN A 58 0.21 -5.05 -19.78
N PHE A 59 -0.61 -5.66 -18.93
CA PHE A 59 -0.18 -6.70 -17.99
C PHE A 59 0.11 -8.05 -18.67
N GLU A 60 -0.60 -8.38 -19.75
CA GLU A 60 -0.41 -9.63 -20.49
C GLU A 60 0.90 -9.67 -21.31
N GLU A 61 1.47 -8.50 -21.57
CA GLU A 61 2.80 -8.33 -22.14
C GLU A 61 3.54 -7.25 -21.34
N PRO A 62 4.23 -7.60 -20.24
CA PRO A 62 4.86 -6.60 -19.35
C PRO A 62 5.87 -5.69 -20.06
N GLY A 63 6.23 -6.04 -21.29
CA GLY A 63 7.22 -5.36 -22.11
C GLY A 63 8.60 -5.48 -21.50
N ILE A 64 9.63 -5.33 -22.32
CA ILE A 64 10.98 -5.20 -21.80
C ILE A 64 11.05 -3.87 -21.05
N TRP A 65 11.55 -3.86 -19.81
CA TRP A 65 11.86 -2.61 -19.11
C TRP A 65 12.75 -1.76 -20.02
N HIS A 66 12.31 -0.54 -20.33
CA HIS A 66 13.08 0.30 -21.21
C HIS A 66 14.38 0.68 -20.51
N THR A 67 15.53 0.23 -21.02
CA THR A 67 16.84 0.38 -20.36
C THR A 67 17.26 1.85 -20.14
N ALA A 68 16.66 2.79 -20.85
CA ALA A 68 16.86 4.22 -20.61
C ALA A 68 16.14 4.76 -19.36
N ILE A 69 15.20 4.01 -18.77
CA ILE A 69 14.50 4.39 -17.54
C ILE A 69 15.32 3.89 -16.36
N TRP A 70 15.69 4.80 -15.46
CA TRP A 70 16.48 4.48 -14.27
C TRP A 70 15.73 3.52 -13.33
N ASN A 71 16.46 2.65 -12.64
CA ASN A 71 15.87 1.68 -11.71
C ASN A 71 15.24 2.34 -10.47
N ARG A 72 15.47 3.64 -10.27
CA ARG A 72 14.98 4.45 -9.13
C ARG A 72 13.69 5.22 -9.46
N VAL A 73 12.81 4.63 -10.26
CA VAL A 73 11.51 5.21 -10.57
C VAL A 73 10.38 4.35 -10.01
N LEU A 74 9.28 4.99 -9.63
CA LEU A 74 8.04 4.30 -9.32
C LEU A 74 7.33 3.91 -10.61
N ALA A 75 7.12 2.62 -10.83
CA ALA A 75 6.30 2.10 -11.91
C ALA A 75 4.82 2.03 -11.46
N ILE A 76 3.93 2.76 -12.14
CA ILE A 76 2.49 2.73 -11.86
C ILE A 76 1.80 1.88 -12.92
N HIS A 77 1.04 0.89 -12.46
CA HIS A 77 0.27 -0.02 -13.29
C HIS A 77 -1.22 0.10 -12.97
N VAL A 78 -2.05 0.18 -14.01
CA VAL A 78 -3.51 0.14 -13.88
C VAL A 78 -4.01 -1.20 -14.42
N GLN A 79 -4.76 -1.94 -13.62
CA GLN A 79 -5.30 -3.26 -13.94
C GLN A 79 -6.81 -3.21 -14.14
N ASP A 80 -7.31 -4.11 -15.00
CA ASP A 80 -8.74 -4.31 -15.20
C ASP A 80 -9.36 -5.29 -14.19
N VAL A 81 -8.95 -5.15 -12.93
CA VAL A 81 -9.52 -5.89 -11.80
C VAL A 81 -10.12 -4.85 -10.86
N ARG A 82 -11.36 -5.03 -10.42
CA ARG A 82 -11.98 -4.14 -9.44
C ARG A 82 -11.48 -4.46 -8.02
N GLY A 83 -11.33 -3.45 -7.18
CA GLY A 83 -11.11 -3.60 -5.74
C GLY A 83 -9.70 -3.96 -5.29
N ALA A 84 -8.80 -4.26 -6.21
CA ALA A 84 -7.46 -4.71 -5.87
C ALA A 84 -6.44 -3.59 -6.05
N ALA A 85 -5.62 -3.35 -5.04
CA ALA A 85 -4.40 -2.57 -5.18
C ALA A 85 -3.28 -3.17 -4.35
N ARG A 86 -2.06 -2.87 -4.79
CA ARG A 86 -0.85 -3.36 -4.16
C ARG A 86 0.32 -2.49 -4.57
N SER A 87 1.23 -2.29 -3.64
CA SER A 87 2.47 -1.59 -3.89
C SER A 87 3.64 -2.27 -3.18
N THR A 88 4.84 -1.80 -3.47
CA THR A 88 6.03 -2.14 -2.69
C THR A 88 6.15 -1.26 -1.46
N LEU A 89 6.68 -1.83 -0.38
CA LEU A 89 7.02 -1.08 0.83
C LEU A 89 8.38 -0.40 0.65
N GLY A 90 8.36 0.89 0.31
CA GLY A 90 9.58 1.66 0.05
C GLY A 90 10.28 1.32 -1.27
N PHE A 91 11.44 1.94 -1.47
CA PHE A 91 12.38 1.59 -2.53
C PHE A 91 13.42 0.57 -2.04
N TYR A 92 13.70 -0.45 -2.85
CA TYR A 92 14.72 -1.46 -2.58
C TYR A 92 15.76 -1.47 -3.70
N ASP A 93 16.99 -1.00 -3.41
CA ASP A 93 18.06 -0.80 -4.41
C ASP A 93 18.63 -2.13 -4.97
N GLY A 94 18.35 -3.26 -4.31
CA GLY A 94 18.75 -4.59 -4.76
C GLY A 94 17.77 -5.27 -5.72
N GLY A 95 16.75 -4.56 -6.22
CA GLY A 95 15.71 -5.12 -7.08
C GLY A 95 15.99 -5.01 -8.58
N ASP A 96 15.37 -5.89 -9.37
CA ASP A 96 15.21 -5.75 -10.81
C ASP A 96 14.57 -4.40 -11.19
N PRO A 97 14.87 -3.87 -12.38
CA PRO A 97 14.23 -2.66 -12.89
C PRO A 97 12.70 -2.73 -12.82
N GLY A 98 12.07 -1.71 -12.23
CA GLY A 98 10.61 -1.67 -12.03
C GLY A 98 10.11 -2.41 -10.79
N ASN A 99 11.01 -2.86 -9.91
CA ASN A 99 10.62 -3.47 -8.64
C ASN A 99 10.00 -2.49 -7.65
N HIS A 100 10.18 -1.18 -7.81
CA HIS A 100 9.43 -0.18 -7.08
C HIS A 100 8.14 0.15 -7.84
N ARG A 101 7.00 -0.30 -7.34
CA ARG A 101 5.75 -0.25 -8.11
C ARG A 101 4.51 -0.02 -7.26
N LEU A 102 3.51 0.56 -7.92
CA LEU A 102 2.13 0.68 -7.47
C LEU A 102 1.23 0.06 -8.53
N ILE A 103 0.33 -0.80 -8.11
CA ILE A 103 -0.68 -1.45 -8.93
C ILE A 103 -2.04 -1.03 -8.41
N SER A 104 -2.88 -0.46 -9.27
CA SER A 104 -4.24 -0.08 -8.93
C SER A 104 -5.23 -0.74 -9.88
N GLY A 105 -6.27 -1.35 -9.34
CA GLY A 105 -7.44 -1.78 -10.07
C GLY A 105 -8.32 -0.61 -10.51
N HIS A 106 -9.39 -0.93 -11.26
CA HIS A 106 -10.45 0.01 -11.57
C HIS A 106 -11.40 0.18 -10.39
N GLU A 107 -11.59 1.43 -9.96
CA GLU A 107 -12.48 1.80 -8.86
C GLU A 107 -13.34 3.01 -9.21
N ALA A 108 -14.43 3.21 -8.46
CA ALA A 108 -15.15 4.48 -8.51
C ALA A 108 -14.17 5.62 -8.15
N PRO A 109 -14.25 6.81 -8.77
CA PRO A 109 -13.22 7.85 -8.61
C PRO A 109 -12.87 8.20 -7.15
N ASN A 110 -13.88 8.24 -6.29
CA ASN A 110 -13.70 8.53 -4.86
C ASN A 110 -13.00 7.40 -4.09
N GLN A 111 -13.18 6.15 -4.49
CA GLN A 111 -12.47 5.01 -3.89
C GLN A 111 -11.05 4.91 -4.44
N LEU A 112 -10.87 5.20 -5.72
CA LEU A 112 -9.58 5.22 -6.37
C LEU A 112 -8.61 6.19 -5.67
N ALA A 113 -9.05 7.40 -5.34
CA ALA A 113 -8.19 8.38 -4.65
C ALA A 113 -7.70 7.88 -3.28
N ILE A 114 -8.58 7.24 -2.50
CA ILE A 114 -8.26 6.70 -1.17
C ILE A 114 -7.26 5.55 -1.30
N LEU A 115 -7.55 4.64 -2.22
CA LEU A 115 -6.72 3.47 -2.48
C LEU A 115 -5.35 3.87 -3.02
N VAL A 116 -5.27 4.80 -3.97
CA VAL A 116 -3.99 5.33 -4.47
C VAL A 116 -3.21 6.03 -3.35
N ALA A 117 -3.87 6.78 -2.47
CA ALA A 117 -3.19 7.42 -1.34
C ALA A 117 -2.63 6.38 -0.34
N HIS A 118 -3.36 5.31 -0.05
CA HIS A 118 -2.89 4.18 0.76
C HIS A 118 -1.67 3.50 0.13
N GLU A 119 -1.75 3.16 -1.16
CA GLU A 119 -0.63 2.55 -1.87
C GLU A 119 0.58 3.47 -2.00
N LEU A 120 0.37 4.78 -2.11
CA LEU A 120 1.48 5.74 -2.06
C LEU A 120 2.13 5.77 -0.67
N GLY A 121 1.36 5.58 0.41
CA GLY A 121 1.92 5.41 1.76
C GLY A 121 2.92 4.26 1.84
N HIS A 122 2.54 3.09 1.30
CA HIS A 122 3.45 1.95 1.15
C HIS A 122 4.67 2.27 0.30
N VAL A 123 4.49 2.91 -0.86
CA VAL A 123 5.60 3.38 -1.72
C VAL A 123 6.59 4.25 -0.95
N PHE A 124 6.12 5.10 -0.03
CA PHE A 124 6.98 5.91 0.83
C PHE A 124 7.60 5.17 2.01
N GLY A 125 7.18 3.94 2.29
CA GLY A 125 7.74 3.08 3.34
C GLY A 125 6.82 2.88 4.56
N LEU A 126 5.56 3.32 4.50
CA LEU A 126 4.60 3.07 5.59
C LEU A 126 4.05 1.64 5.50
N ALA A 127 4.22 0.84 6.56
CA ALA A 127 3.57 -0.45 6.71
C ALA A 127 2.11 -0.27 7.17
N HIS A 128 1.33 -1.35 7.21
CA HIS A 128 0.00 -1.27 7.81
C HIS A 128 0.08 -1.01 9.30
N GLU A 129 -0.73 -0.06 9.79
CA GLU A 129 -0.66 0.37 11.20
C GLU A 129 -1.02 -0.78 12.16
N HIS A 130 -1.97 -1.62 11.77
CA HIS A 130 -2.39 -2.79 12.54
C HIS A 130 -1.36 -3.95 12.52
N GLN A 131 -0.22 -3.81 11.84
CA GLN A 131 0.86 -4.80 11.86
C GLN A 131 1.99 -4.39 12.82
N ARG A 132 1.90 -3.24 13.48
CA ARG A 132 2.88 -2.80 14.45
C ARG A 132 3.00 -3.77 15.63
N SER A 133 4.20 -3.90 16.16
CA SER A 133 4.49 -4.76 17.32
C SER A 133 3.78 -4.34 18.62
N ASP A 134 3.36 -3.08 18.72
CA ASP A 134 2.64 -2.53 19.87
C ASP A 134 1.12 -2.51 19.68
N ARG A 135 0.59 -2.97 18.55
CA ARG A 135 -0.86 -2.85 18.22
C ARG A 135 -1.77 -3.41 19.31
N ASP A 136 -1.37 -4.50 19.97
CA ASP A 136 -2.21 -5.21 20.94
C ASP A 136 -2.41 -4.39 22.23
N GLN A 137 -1.67 -3.27 22.38
CA GLN A 137 -1.90 -2.25 23.40
C GLN A 137 -3.03 -1.28 23.04
N HIS A 138 -3.39 -1.18 21.75
CA HIS A 138 -4.28 -0.17 21.19
C HIS A 138 -5.59 -0.73 20.63
N ILE A 139 -5.54 -1.93 20.03
CA ILE A 139 -6.67 -2.59 19.39
C ILE A 139 -6.84 -4.02 19.89
N THR A 140 -8.01 -4.60 19.62
CA THR A 140 -8.25 -6.04 19.74
C THR A 140 -8.31 -6.65 18.35
N PHE A 141 -7.67 -7.82 18.19
CA PHE A 141 -7.63 -8.57 16.94
C PHE A 141 -8.20 -9.99 17.14
N ALA A 142 -9.31 -10.29 16.46
CA ALA A 142 -9.99 -11.57 16.48
C ALA A 142 -9.74 -12.32 15.16
N CYS A 143 -8.59 -12.97 15.10
CA CYS A 143 -8.09 -13.72 13.93
C CYS A 143 -9.07 -14.80 13.42
N ASP A 144 -9.83 -15.44 14.31
CA ASP A 144 -10.82 -16.47 13.98
C ASP A 144 -12.02 -15.93 13.18
N LEU A 145 -12.20 -14.60 13.16
CA LEU A 145 -13.23 -13.90 12.40
C LEU A 145 -12.79 -13.50 10.99
N LEU A 146 -11.56 -13.82 10.58
CA LEU A 146 -11.08 -13.53 9.24
C LEU A 146 -11.55 -14.58 8.22
N TYR A 147 -11.75 -14.11 6.98
CA TYR A 147 -12.07 -14.96 5.84
C TYR A 147 -11.03 -16.07 5.67
N GLY A 148 -11.50 -17.31 5.45
CA GLY A 148 -10.63 -18.47 5.25
C GLY A 148 -10.07 -19.11 6.54
N TYR A 149 -10.33 -18.57 7.73
CA TYR A 149 -9.83 -19.15 8.99
C TYR A 149 -10.24 -20.62 9.17
N THR A 150 -11.52 -20.95 9.02
CA THR A 150 -12.03 -22.32 9.15
C THR A 150 -11.39 -23.28 8.15
N SER A 151 -11.19 -22.83 6.90
CA SER A 151 -10.52 -23.63 5.87
C SER A 151 -9.07 -23.91 6.24
N ALA A 152 -8.33 -22.88 6.65
CA ALA A 152 -6.95 -22.99 7.07
C ALA A 152 -6.79 -23.87 8.33
N MET A 153 -7.70 -23.76 9.30
CA MET A 153 -7.72 -24.62 10.48
C MET A 153 -7.95 -26.08 10.14
N ASN A 154 -8.89 -26.38 9.25
CA ASN A 154 -9.16 -27.76 8.84
C ASN A 154 -7.94 -28.38 8.12
N GLN A 155 -7.30 -27.62 7.23
CA GLN A 155 -6.07 -28.06 6.55
C GLN A 155 -4.92 -28.28 7.53
N ALA A 156 -4.70 -27.31 8.44
CA ALA A 156 -3.66 -27.41 9.45
C ALA A 156 -3.88 -28.62 10.37
N GLN A 157 -5.12 -28.90 10.76
CA GLN A 157 -5.48 -30.06 11.59
C GLN A 157 -5.29 -31.38 10.85
N ALA A 158 -5.65 -31.45 9.56
CA ALA A 158 -5.46 -32.63 8.74
C ALA A 158 -3.98 -32.98 8.54
N GLU A 159 -3.13 -31.97 8.33
CA GLU A 159 -1.68 -32.16 8.19
C GLU A 159 -0.96 -32.42 9.53
N ASN A 160 -1.55 -32.00 10.66
CA ASN A 160 -0.92 -32.07 11.98
C ASN A 160 -1.86 -32.69 13.02
N PRO A 161 -2.30 -33.96 12.83
CA PRO A 161 -3.35 -34.57 13.68
C PRO A 161 -2.95 -34.73 15.15
N HIS A 162 -1.65 -34.70 15.45
CA HIS A 162 -1.12 -34.83 16.82
C HIS A 162 -0.98 -33.49 17.56
N ILE A 163 -1.13 -32.36 16.87
CA ILE A 163 -1.06 -31.04 17.50
C ILE A 163 -2.47 -30.67 17.98
N PRO A 164 -2.65 -30.26 19.26
CA PRO A 164 -3.93 -29.80 19.76
C PRO A 164 -4.49 -28.63 18.94
N THR A 165 -5.80 -28.63 18.67
CA THR A 165 -6.47 -27.61 17.85
C THR A 165 -6.21 -26.19 18.36
N GLN A 166 -6.16 -25.99 19.68
CA GLN A 166 -5.84 -24.69 20.27
C GLN A 166 -4.44 -24.19 19.86
N GLN A 167 -3.44 -25.08 19.84
CA GLN A 167 -2.08 -24.73 19.44
C GLN A 167 -2.01 -24.42 17.94
N LEU A 168 -2.77 -25.14 17.10
CA LEU A 168 -2.88 -24.83 15.67
C LEU A 168 -3.52 -23.46 15.43
N GLY A 169 -4.61 -23.14 16.13
CA GLY A 169 -5.25 -21.82 16.08
C GLY A 169 -4.30 -20.71 16.50
N HIS A 170 -3.57 -20.91 17.62
CA HIS A 170 -2.54 -19.97 18.05
C HIS A 170 -1.47 -19.75 16.98
N ARG A 171 -1.00 -20.81 16.30
CA ARG A 171 0.00 -20.68 15.22
C ARG A 171 -0.57 -19.93 14.01
N LEU A 172 -1.78 -20.25 13.55
CA LEU A 172 -2.40 -19.50 12.43
C LEU A 172 -2.54 -18.01 12.74
N CYS A 173 -2.73 -17.65 14.01
CA CYS A 173 -2.96 -16.27 14.42
C CYS A 173 -1.71 -15.51 14.87
N ASN A 174 -0.54 -16.15 14.94
CA ASN A 174 0.69 -15.51 15.45
C ASN A 174 1.97 -15.89 14.69
N ASP A 175 1.94 -16.91 13.82
CA ASP A 175 3.08 -17.34 13.02
C ASP A 175 2.80 -17.06 11.53
N PHE A 176 3.45 -16.03 10.99
CA PHE A 176 3.30 -15.60 9.58
C PHE A 176 3.61 -16.73 8.60
N GLY A 177 4.67 -17.49 8.84
CA GLY A 177 5.07 -18.59 7.96
C GLY A 177 4.03 -19.71 7.97
N PHE A 178 3.51 -20.03 9.15
CA PHE A 178 2.47 -21.05 9.30
C PHE A 178 1.15 -20.61 8.66
N ALA A 179 0.67 -19.39 8.93
CA ALA A 179 -0.53 -18.85 8.30
C ALA A 179 -0.44 -18.81 6.77
N LYS A 180 0.69 -18.33 6.25
CA LYS A 180 0.94 -18.23 4.80
C LYS A 180 0.98 -19.59 4.12
N ARG A 181 1.50 -20.64 4.79
CA ARG A 181 1.54 -22.01 4.26
C ARG A 181 0.14 -22.55 3.93
N PHE A 182 -0.86 -22.19 4.71
CA PHE A 182 -2.26 -22.59 4.51
C PHE A 182 -3.08 -21.54 3.76
N GLU A 183 -2.41 -20.62 3.05
CA GLU A 183 -3.02 -19.53 2.28
C GLU A 183 -4.02 -18.69 3.09
N PHE A 184 -3.81 -18.61 4.41
CA PHE A 184 -4.70 -17.90 5.30
C PHE A 184 -4.46 -16.39 5.19
N ILE A 185 -5.51 -15.62 4.88
CA ILE A 185 -5.45 -14.15 4.76
C ILE A 185 -4.97 -13.49 6.06
N GLY A 186 -5.16 -14.15 7.20
CA GLY A 186 -4.67 -13.69 8.49
C GLY A 186 -3.17 -13.45 8.52
N SER A 187 -2.38 -14.08 7.65
CA SER A 187 -0.95 -13.77 7.48
C SER A 187 -0.70 -12.28 7.18
N SER A 188 -1.59 -11.61 6.46
CA SER A 188 -1.52 -10.16 6.18
C SER A 188 -1.92 -9.28 7.37
N TYR A 189 -2.43 -9.85 8.46
CA TYR A 189 -2.82 -9.13 9.68
C TYR A 189 -1.83 -9.34 10.82
N LEU A 190 -0.86 -10.26 10.67
CA LEU A 190 0.09 -10.56 11.73
C LEU A 190 1.14 -9.47 11.87
N HIS A 191 1.81 -9.44 13.03
CA HIS A 191 2.89 -8.51 13.27
C HIS A 191 3.91 -8.59 12.14
N TRP A 192 4.27 -7.45 11.58
CA TRP A 192 5.34 -7.41 10.61
C TRP A 192 6.67 -7.56 11.36
N PRO A 193 7.57 -8.47 10.95
CA PRO A 193 8.78 -8.76 11.70
C PRO A 193 9.81 -7.62 11.72
N SER A 194 9.67 -6.61 10.84
CA SER A 194 10.50 -5.39 10.91
C SER A 194 9.74 -4.26 11.60
N SER A 195 10.42 -3.57 12.51
CA SER A 195 9.96 -2.30 13.11
C SER A 195 10.02 -1.12 12.13
N GLN A 196 10.17 -1.40 10.82
CA GLN A 196 10.22 -0.36 9.80
C GLN A 196 8.88 0.37 9.76
N GLY A 197 8.92 1.69 9.89
CA GLY A 197 7.73 2.55 9.85
C GLY A 197 7.19 3.00 11.21
N GLN A 198 7.71 2.52 12.35
CA GLN A 198 7.34 3.03 13.68
C GLN A 198 8.03 4.37 14.00
N LEU A 199 7.72 5.41 13.23
CA LEU A 199 8.29 6.75 13.44
C LEU A 199 7.44 7.64 14.37
N THR A 200 6.23 7.18 14.67
CA THR A 200 5.25 7.85 15.52
C THR A 200 4.63 6.86 16.51
N GLY A 201 3.87 7.37 17.47
CA GLY A 201 2.93 6.55 18.25
C GLY A 201 1.89 5.88 17.35
N TYR A 202 1.18 4.89 17.90
CA TYR A 202 0.11 4.18 17.20
C TYR A 202 -0.99 5.15 16.76
N ASP A 203 -1.36 5.10 15.48
CA ASP A 203 -2.30 6.01 14.86
C ASP A 203 -3.48 5.29 14.21
N VAL A 204 -4.55 5.12 15.00
CA VAL A 204 -5.81 4.53 14.51
C VAL A 204 -6.46 5.32 13.36
N TYR A 205 -6.07 6.59 13.16
CA TYR A 205 -6.55 7.43 12.07
C TYR A 205 -5.66 7.41 10.83
N SER A 206 -4.55 6.64 10.87
CA SER A 206 -3.69 6.44 9.71
C SER A 206 -4.48 5.90 8.54
N ILE A 207 -4.20 6.39 7.32
CA ILE A 207 -4.73 5.79 6.10
C ILE A 207 -4.24 4.35 5.92
N MET A 208 -3.17 3.96 6.61
CA MET A 208 -2.60 2.61 6.62
C MET A 208 -3.26 1.67 7.63
N HIS A 209 -4.23 2.15 8.40
CA HIS A 209 -5.01 1.32 9.32
C HIS A 209 -6.22 0.70 8.61
N TYR A 210 -6.41 -0.61 8.80
CA TYR A 210 -7.60 -1.32 8.28
C TYR A 210 -8.84 -1.01 9.11
N ASP A 211 -10.01 -1.03 8.49
CA ASP A 211 -11.26 -0.90 9.23
C ASP A 211 -11.64 -2.22 9.92
N SER A 212 -12.64 -2.14 10.80
CA SER A 212 -13.12 -3.29 11.56
C SER A 212 -13.69 -4.45 10.75
N GLN A 213 -14.04 -4.25 9.47
CA GLN A 213 -14.64 -5.27 8.61
C GLN A 213 -13.68 -5.81 7.55
N SER A 214 -12.47 -5.27 7.50
CA SER A 214 -11.47 -5.67 6.53
C SER A 214 -11.22 -7.18 6.67
N ALA A 215 -11.44 -7.90 5.55
CA ALA A 215 -11.37 -9.36 5.44
C ALA A 215 -12.21 -10.16 6.47
N SER A 216 -13.31 -9.60 6.98
CA SER A 216 -14.25 -10.33 7.83
C SER A 216 -14.87 -11.52 7.10
N ASN A 217 -14.98 -12.68 7.74
CA ASN A 217 -15.78 -13.80 7.24
C ASN A 217 -17.29 -13.50 7.30
N ASP A 218 -18.11 -14.38 6.72
CA ASP A 218 -19.56 -14.21 6.71
C ASP A 218 -20.18 -14.32 8.12
N ASP A 219 -19.58 -15.13 9.01
CA ASP A 219 -20.01 -15.29 10.40
C ASP A 219 -19.94 -13.94 11.15
N CYS A 220 -18.92 -13.13 10.90
CA CYS A 220 -18.81 -11.78 11.45
C CYS A 220 -19.99 -10.88 11.04
N ARG A 221 -20.51 -11.04 9.82
CA ARG A 221 -21.64 -10.23 9.34
C ARG A 221 -22.96 -10.64 9.98
N ALA A 222 -23.08 -11.90 10.40
CA ALA A 222 -24.28 -12.45 11.03
C ALA A 222 -24.29 -12.30 12.56
N LEU A 223 -23.12 -12.33 13.20
CA LEU A 223 -22.97 -12.43 14.65
C LEU A 223 -22.80 -11.07 15.36
N ALA A 224 -23.80 -10.20 15.23
CA ALA A 224 -23.97 -8.96 16.01
C ALA A 224 -22.83 -7.91 15.88
N PRO A 225 -23.09 -6.61 16.11
CA PRO A 225 -22.10 -5.54 15.97
C PRO A 225 -20.87 -5.63 16.91
N HIS A 226 -20.78 -6.67 17.76
CA HIS A 226 -19.77 -6.81 18.80
C HIS A 226 -18.64 -7.80 18.46
N ARG A 227 -18.73 -8.56 17.35
CA ARG A 227 -17.67 -9.49 16.93
C ARG A 227 -17.01 -8.98 15.65
N LEU A 228 -16.02 -8.12 15.80
CA LEU A 228 -15.25 -7.53 14.70
C LEU A 228 -13.85 -8.17 14.66
N PRO A 229 -13.31 -8.53 13.48
CA PRO A 229 -11.92 -8.95 13.34
C PRO A 229 -10.94 -7.98 13.97
N MET A 230 -11.27 -6.69 13.93
CA MET A 230 -10.48 -5.64 14.53
C MET A 230 -11.39 -4.60 15.19
N SER A 231 -11.03 -4.11 16.36
CA SER A 231 -11.78 -3.06 17.06
C SER A 231 -10.89 -2.31 18.03
N TYR A 232 -11.35 -1.16 18.50
CA TYR A 232 -10.76 -0.53 19.68
C TYR A 232 -10.82 -1.50 20.87
N ARG A 233 -9.93 -1.35 21.85
CA ARG A 233 -10.00 -2.16 23.09
C ARG A 233 -11.32 -2.02 23.86
N THR A 234 -12.06 -0.95 23.63
CA THR A 234 -13.43 -0.76 24.13
C THR A 234 -14.48 -1.61 23.40
N GLY A 235 -14.09 -2.38 22.38
CA GLY A 235 -14.97 -3.10 21.47
C GLY A 235 -15.60 -2.21 20.38
N THR A 236 -15.22 -0.93 20.30
CA THR A 236 -15.81 0.02 19.35
C THR A 236 -15.29 -0.22 17.93
N PHE A 237 -16.14 0.06 16.94
CA PHE A 237 -15.82 -0.03 15.52
C PHE A 237 -14.75 0.99 15.09
N ILE A 238 -13.80 0.55 14.27
CA ILE A 238 -12.78 1.37 13.61
C ILE A 238 -13.26 1.63 12.18
N HIS A 239 -13.47 2.90 11.86
CA HIS A 239 -13.91 3.32 10.52
C HIS A 239 -12.74 3.36 9.54
N LYS A 240 -13.04 3.15 8.25
CA LYS A 240 -12.07 3.32 7.18
C LYS A 240 -11.64 4.77 7.06
N ASN A 241 -10.36 5.02 7.25
CA ASN A 241 -9.77 6.34 7.04
C ASN A 241 -9.67 6.64 5.54
N ARG A 242 -10.03 7.87 5.14
CA ARG A 242 -10.16 8.26 3.72
C ARG A 242 -9.08 9.23 3.27
N VAL A 243 -8.28 9.72 4.19
CA VAL A 243 -7.19 10.67 3.96
C VAL A 243 -6.02 10.30 4.87
N PRO A 244 -4.76 10.60 4.48
CA PRO A 244 -3.62 10.46 5.37
C PRO A 244 -3.81 11.30 6.63
N SER A 245 -3.42 10.74 7.77
CA SER A 245 -3.40 11.46 9.04
C SER A 245 -2.23 12.46 9.10
N VAL A 246 -2.20 13.28 10.14
CA VAL A 246 -1.05 14.15 10.42
C VAL A 246 0.21 13.31 10.70
N ASN A 247 0.06 12.15 11.35
CA ASN A 247 1.18 11.26 11.67
C ASN A 247 1.71 10.55 10.42
N ASP A 248 0.85 10.18 9.46
CA ASP A 248 1.29 9.66 8.15
C ASP A 248 2.20 10.67 7.44
N VAL A 249 1.78 11.93 7.38
CA VAL A 249 2.55 13.02 6.76
C VAL A 249 3.86 13.27 7.50
N TYR A 250 3.84 13.26 8.84
CA TYR A 250 5.03 13.45 9.66
C TYR A 250 6.03 12.30 9.49
N ALA A 251 5.56 11.05 9.49
CA ALA A 251 6.39 9.87 9.25
C ALA A 251 7.08 9.95 7.89
N ILE A 252 6.35 10.31 6.82
CA ILE A 252 6.93 10.47 5.47
C ILE A 252 7.98 11.60 5.46
N ARG A 253 7.70 12.75 6.07
CA ARG A 253 8.68 13.86 6.15
C ARG A 253 9.95 13.46 6.89
N ASN A 254 9.85 12.63 7.91
CA ASN A 254 11.01 12.15 8.65
C ASN A 254 11.80 11.08 7.90
N MET A 255 11.14 10.21 7.13
CA MET A 255 11.83 9.24 6.26
C MET A 255 12.55 9.91 5.10
N HIS A 256 11.97 10.98 4.58
CA HIS A 256 12.43 11.70 3.39
C HIS A 256 12.62 13.18 3.74
N PRO A 257 13.65 13.52 4.54
CA PRO A 257 13.94 14.91 4.86
C PRO A 257 14.27 15.65 3.57
N CYS A 258 13.46 16.64 3.25
CA CYS A 258 13.62 17.51 2.09
C CYS A 258 14.63 18.63 2.35
#